data_AF-A0A2D9LUC7-F1
#
_entry.id   AF-A0A2D9LUC7-F1
#
_cell.length_a   1.000
_cell.length_b   1.000
_cell.length_c   1.000
_cell.angle_alpha   90.00
_cell.angle_beta   90.00
_cell.angle_gamma   90.00
#
_symmetry.space_group_name_H-M   'P 1'
#
loop_
_entity.id
_entity.type
_entity.pdbx_description
1 polymer ?
#
loop_
_entity_poly.entity_id
_entity_poly.type
_entity_poly.pdbx_seq_one_letter_code
_entity_poly.pdbx_strand_id
1 'polypeptide(L)' 'MADRHNLVGILSDQQRYDTMACYGNHWIQTPRLNALADESFVFEAPYVTQPVCTPSRVPAHRIASPCHWANHEQDAPRS' A
#
# COMPACT_ATOMS: atom_id res chain seq x y z
N MET A 1 -22.33 -10.01 -25.46
CA MET A 1 -21.34 -10.46 -24.47
C MET A 1 -21.47 -9.55 -23.27
N ALA A 2 -21.65 -10.08 -22.07
CA ALA A 2 -21.65 -9.24 -20.87
C ALA A 2 -20.27 -8.59 -20.74
N ASP A 3 -20.24 -7.27 -20.60
CA ASP A 3 -19.05 -6.46 -20.52
C ASP A 3 -18.33 -6.71 -19.17
N ARG A 4 -17.43 -7.71 -19.18
CA ARG A 4 -16.67 -8.08 -17.99
C ARG A 4 -15.44 -7.18 -17.92
N HIS A 5 -15.54 -6.19 -17.06
CA HIS A 5 -14.44 -5.31 -16.71
C HIS A 5 -13.41 -6.07 -15.87
N ASN A 6 -12.12 -5.79 -16.13
CA ASN A 6 -11.03 -6.30 -15.30
C ASN A 6 -10.73 -5.30 -14.19
N LEU A 7 -10.50 -5.79 -12.97
CA LEU A 7 -10.09 -4.99 -11.83
C LEU A 7 -8.63 -5.26 -11.54
N VAL A 8 -7.79 -4.22 -11.61
CA VAL A 8 -6.35 -4.30 -11.32
C VAL A 8 -6.03 -3.38 -10.14
N GLY A 9 -5.57 -3.97 -9.04
CA GLY A 9 -5.11 -3.23 -7.86
C GLY A 9 -3.60 -3.05 -7.88
N ILE A 10 -3.12 -1.81 -7.77
CA ILE A 10 -1.69 -1.48 -7.69
C ILE A 10 -1.45 -0.85 -6.31
N LEU A 11 -0.54 -1.43 -5.53
CA LEU A 11 -0.17 -0.95 -4.20
C LEU A 11 1.35 -0.88 -4.10
N SER A 12 1.89 0.33 -3.99
CA SER A 12 3.31 0.55 -3.73
C SER A 12 3.63 0.34 -2.25
N ASP A 13 4.86 -0.08 -1.94
CA ASP A 13 5.36 -0.19 -0.57
C ASP A 13 6.11 1.09 -0.19
N GLN A 14 5.84 1.61 1.01
CA GLN A 14 6.55 2.78 1.58
C GLN A 14 6.55 4.06 0.72
N GLN A 15 5.59 4.23 -0.19
CA GLN A 15 5.47 5.46 -0.97
C GLN A 15 5.02 6.62 -0.07
N ARG A 16 5.82 7.70 -0.07
CA ARG A 16 5.46 8.93 0.64
C ARG A 16 4.39 9.72 -0.15
N TYR A 17 3.54 10.45 0.58
CA TYR A 17 2.39 11.14 0.01
C TYR A 17 2.75 12.17 -1.08
N ASP A 18 3.87 12.87 -0.94
CA ASP A 18 4.29 13.95 -1.84
C ASP A 18 5.27 13.48 -2.93
N THR A 19 5.14 12.23 -3.35
CA THR A 19 6.01 11.66 -4.39
C THR A 19 5.50 11.87 -5.80
N MET A 20 4.21 12.18 -5.98
CA MET A 20 3.58 12.35 -7.30
C MET A 20 3.25 13.80 -7.61
N ALA A 21 3.17 14.14 -8.90
CA ALA A 21 2.87 15.50 -9.35
C ALA A 21 1.46 15.97 -8.96
N CYS A 22 0.49 15.06 -8.88
CA CYS A 22 -0.86 15.37 -8.41
C CYS A 22 -0.90 15.85 -6.94
N TYR A 23 0.13 15.54 -6.15
CA TYR A 23 0.30 16.04 -4.78
C TYR A 23 1.29 17.22 -4.69
N GLY A 24 1.60 17.86 -5.83
CA GLY A 24 2.47 19.04 -5.90
C GLY A 24 3.97 18.76 -6.04
N ASN A 25 4.37 17.52 -6.34
CA ASN A 25 5.77 17.19 -6.52
C ASN A 25 6.30 17.52 -7.92
N HIS A 26 7.37 18.31 -8.00
CA HIS A 26 8.06 18.63 -9.24
C HIS A 26 9.48 18.03 -9.33
N TRP A 27 9.95 17.38 -8.27
CA TRP A 27 11.32 16.85 -8.23
C TRP A 27 11.41 15.40 -8.72
N ILE A 28 10.46 14.54 -8.33
CA ILE A 28 10.48 13.12 -8.70
C ILE A 28 9.72 12.92 -10.01
N GLN A 29 10.36 12.22 -10.95
CA GLN A 29 9.78 11.95 -12.25
C GLN A 29 8.96 10.65 -12.24
N THR A 30 7.63 10.78 -12.19
CA THR A 30 6.68 9.65 -12.21
C THR A 30 5.68 9.74 -13.38
N PRO A 31 6.13 9.79 -14.65
CA PRO A 31 5.28 10.17 -15.78
C PRO A 31 4.08 9.23 -16.00
N ARG A 32 4.24 7.93 -15.76
CA ARG A 32 3.16 6.94 -15.94
C ARG A 32 2.11 7.00 -14.83
N LEU A 33 2.54 7.27 -13.60
CA LEU A 33 1.62 7.44 -12.47
C LEU A 33 0.90 8.79 -12.55
N ASN A 34 1.56 9.82 -13.05
CA ASN A 34 0.95 11.13 -13.28
C ASN A 34 -0.14 11.03 -14.36
N ALA A 35 0.15 10.37 -15.50
CA ALA A 35 -0.86 10.12 -16.53
C ALA A 35 -2.07 9.32 -16.00
N LEU A 36 -1.82 8.33 -15.13
CA LEU A 36 -2.89 7.60 -14.47
C LEU A 36 -3.72 8.50 -13.53
N ALA A 37 -3.07 9.42 -12.81
CA ALA A 37 -3.74 10.39 -11.94
C ALA A 37 -4.62 11.36 -12.74
N ASP A 38 -4.16 11.82 -13.91
CA ASP A 38 -4.92 12.73 -14.79
C ASP A 38 -6.20 12.09 -15.35
N GLU A 39 -6.20 10.76 -15.54
CA GLU A 39 -7.34 9.98 -16.04
C GLU A 39 -8.22 9.41 -14.92
N SER A 40 -7.88 9.63 -13.64
CA SER A 40 -8.56 9.02 -12.50
C SER A 40 -9.02 10.04 -11.46
N PHE A 41 -9.77 9.55 -10.47
CA PHE A 41 -10.16 10.35 -9.32
C PHE A 41 -9.06 10.25 -8.25
N VAL A 42 -8.50 11.40 -7.87
CA VAL A 42 -7.43 11.49 -6.86
C VAL A 42 -8.02 11.88 -5.50
N PHE A 43 -7.66 11.14 -4.45
CA PHE A 43 -8.03 11.47 -3.08
C PHE A 43 -7.03 12.47 -2.48
N GLU A 44 -7.50 13.57 -1.91
CA GLU A 44 -6.61 14.58 -1.30
C GLU A 44 -6.07 14.16 0.07
N ALA A 45 -6.83 13.36 0.83
CA ALA A 45 -6.48 12.94 2.19
C ALA A 45 -6.58 11.41 2.41
N PRO A 46 -5.81 10.57 1.68
CA PRO A 46 -5.78 9.13 1.89
C PRO A 46 -4.89 8.76 3.08
N TYR A 47 -5.49 8.21 4.15
CA TYR A 47 -4.75 7.75 5.34
C TYR A 47 -4.73 6.23 5.45
N VAL A 48 -3.59 5.68 5.86
CA VAL A 48 -3.45 4.25 6.21
C VAL A 48 -3.96 4.01 7.63
N THR A 49 -4.56 2.85 7.86
CA THR A 49 -5.05 2.46 9.19
C THR A 49 -3.93 2.20 10.19
N GLN A 50 -2.76 1.73 9.72
CA GLN A 50 -1.62 1.31 10.52
C GLN A 50 -0.31 1.67 9.79
N PRO A 51 0.72 2.23 10.46
CA PRO A 51 1.92 2.74 9.80
C PRO A 51 2.99 1.67 9.48
N VAL A 52 2.65 0.38 9.55
CA VAL A 52 3.59 -0.73 9.30
C VAL A 52 3.03 -1.74 8.30
N CYS A 53 3.90 -2.40 7.52
CA CYS A 53 3.56 -3.06 6.26
C CYS A 53 2.54 -4.20 6.39
N THR A 54 2.68 -5.07 7.39
CA THR A 54 1.77 -6.21 7.57
C THR A 54 0.35 -5.78 8.00
N PRO A 55 0.17 -4.91 9.01
CA PRO A 55 -1.15 -4.46 9.42
C PRO A 55 -1.78 -3.37 8.55
N SER A 56 -1.03 -2.74 7.65
CA SER A 56 -1.62 -1.88 6.61
C SER A 56 -2.26 -2.70 5.49
N ARG A 57 -1.71 -3.88 5.17
CA ARG A 57 -2.16 -4.75 4.06
C ARG A 57 -3.24 -5.73 4.49
N VAL A 58 -3.29 -6.10 5.77
CA VAL A 58 -4.26 -7.05 6.30
C VAL A 58 -5.12 -6.35 7.37
N PRO A 59 -6.45 -6.37 7.26
CA PRO A 59 -7.32 -5.77 8.27
C PRO A 59 -7.15 -6.46 9.62
N ALA A 60 -7.20 -5.68 10.70
CA ALA A 60 -6.92 -6.12 12.08
C ALA A 60 -7.65 -7.40 12.50
N HIS A 61 -8.86 -7.65 11.99
CA HIS A 61 -9.63 -8.87 12.26
C HIS A 61 -8.92 -10.17 11.81
N ARG A 62 -8.10 -10.11 10.76
CA ARG A 62 -7.30 -11.26 10.29
C ARG A 62 -5.91 -11.33 10.97
N ILE A 63 -5.53 -10.27 11.68
CA ILE A 63 -4.28 -10.18 12.47
C ILE A 63 -4.49 -10.65 13.91
N ALA A 64 -5.71 -11.03 14.30
CA ALA A 64 -6.04 -11.54 15.64
C ALA A 64 -5.28 -12.83 16.06
N SER A 65 -4.36 -13.34 15.24
CA SER A 65 -3.21 -14.14 15.70
C SER A 65 -1.88 -13.37 15.52
N PRO A 66 -1.60 -12.30 16.31
CA PRO A 66 -0.32 -11.58 16.21
C PRO A 66 0.84 -12.41 16.76
N CYS A 67 0.55 -13.42 17.59
CA CYS A 67 1.55 -14.10 18.39
C CYS A 67 2.15 -15.36 17.74
N HIS A 68 1.64 -15.84 16.60
CA HIS A 68 2.18 -17.07 15.98
C HIS A 68 3.40 -16.80 15.08
N TRP A 69 3.46 -15.64 14.40
CA TRP A 69 4.62 -15.27 13.57
C TRP A 69 5.80 -14.75 14.40
N ALA A 70 5.54 -13.93 15.41
CA ALA A 70 6.59 -13.31 16.24
C ALA A 70 7.33 -14.29 17.17
N ASN A 71 6.79 -15.50 17.38
CA ASN A 71 7.42 -16.52 18.24
C ASN A 71 8.38 -17.45 17.48
N HIS A 72 8.28 -17.56 16.15
CA HIS A 72 9.14 -18.47 15.40
C HIS A 72 10.61 -18.02 15.31
N GLU A 73 10.89 -16.72 15.48
CA GLU A 73 12.27 -16.20 15.57
C GLU A 73 12.86 -16.27 16.99
N GLN A 74 12.06 -16.59 18.01
CA GLN A 74 12.53 -16.80 19.38
C GLN A 74 12.81 -18.28 19.69
N ASP A 75 12.36 -19.21 18.83
CA ASP A 75 12.59 -20.65 18.94
C ASP A 75 13.83 -21.15 18.15
N ALA A 76 14.66 -20.26 17.60
CA ALA A 76 15.94 -20.66 17.04
C ALA A 76 16.86 -21.10 18.20
N PRO A 77 17.29 -22.39 18.27
CA PRO A 77 18.22 -22.81 19.30
C PRO A 77 19.51 -22.01 19.13
N ARG A 78 19.88 -21.24 20.15
CA ARG A 78 21.22 -20.67 20.25
C ARG A 78 22.20 -21.84 20.44
N SER A 79 22.82 -22.27 19.33
CA SER A 79 24.05 -23.06 19.31
C SER A 79 25.24 -22.14 19.16
#